data_AF-A0A2L1UQN6-F1
#
_entry.id   AF-A0A2L1UQN6-F1
#
_cell.length_a   1.000
_cell.length_b   1.000
_cell.length_c   1.000
_cell.angle_alpha   90.00
_cell.angle_beta   90.00
_cell.angle_gamma   90.00
#
_symmetry.space_group_name_H-M   'P 1'
#
loop_
_entity.id
_entity.type
_entity.pdbx_description
1 polymer ?
#
loop_
_entity_poly.entity_id
_entity_poly.type
_entity_poly.pdbx_seq_one_letter_code
_entity_poly.pdbx_strand_id
1 'polypeptide(L)'
;MDVIKNVLNSEIDRINRQEGRDGKARINGEFFVNHPWLCLAMLVGYIAVGAVMYVSPYMGIGWFIGFTAFLLFMSAMLLLEIKPVYRYEDIGVLDLRVCYNGEWYFSRELSGEAVKEILSAGSVSLWVKNRIESIVRNKGSIDFYDVYDLARLESQKQDPTRTAQLAH
;
A
#
# COMPACT_ATOMS: atom_id res chain seq x y z
N MET A 1 4.36 0.30 27.23
CA MET A 1 4.23 0.32 25.76
C MET A 1 3.69 1.69 25.37
N ASP A 2 4.26 2.31 24.35
CA ASP A 2 3.83 3.62 23.87
C ASP A 2 2.36 3.55 23.42
N VAL A 3 1.50 4.36 24.02
CA VAL A 3 0.05 4.36 23.73
C VAL A 3 -0.19 4.69 22.26
N ILE A 4 0.63 5.55 21.66
CA ILE A 4 0.53 5.89 20.24
C ILE A 4 0.74 4.65 19.37
N LYS A 5 1.75 3.83 19.69
CA LYS A 5 2.00 2.57 18.98
C LYS A 5 0.83 1.61 19.09
N ASN A 6 0.18 1.52 20.24
CA ASN A 6 -0.99 0.64 20.42
C ASN A 6 -2.19 1.11 19.59
N VAL A 7 -2.46 2.43 19.55
CA VAL A 7 -3.54 2.99 18.73
C VAL A 7 -3.28 2.74 17.25
N LEU A 8 -2.06 3.00 16.77
CA LEU A 8 -1.70 2.78 15.37
C LEU A 8 -1.80 1.30 14.98
N ASN A 9 -1.35 0.38 15.84
CA ASN A 9 -1.52 -1.06 15.62
C ASN A 9 -3.00 -1.48 15.55
N SER A 10 -3.83 -0.98 16.49
CA SER A 10 -5.26 -1.27 16.51
C SER A 10 -5.96 -0.82 15.24
N GLU A 11 -5.63 0.38 14.74
CA GLU A 11 -6.15 0.89 13.48
C GLU A 11 -5.67 0.09 12.26
N ILE A 12 -4.39 -0.27 12.22
CA ILE A 12 -3.84 -1.14 11.17
C ILE A 12 -4.58 -2.49 11.15
N ASP A 13 -4.81 -3.09 12.32
CA ASP A 13 -5.54 -4.36 12.44
C ASP A 13 -7.00 -4.22 11.98
N ARG A 14 -7.66 -3.11 12.32
CA ARG A 14 -9.01 -2.80 11.85
C ARG A 14 -9.05 -2.72 10.32
N ILE A 15 -8.11 -2.00 9.72
CA ILE A 15 -8.01 -1.83 8.26
C ILE A 15 -7.70 -3.16 7.58
N ASN A 16 -6.73 -3.93 8.11
CA ASN A 16 -6.39 -5.26 7.57
C ASN A 16 -7.61 -6.18 7.54
N ARG A 17 -8.43 -6.17 8.60
CA ARG A 17 -9.67 -6.96 8.65
C ARG A 17 -10.73 -6.44 7.69
N GLN A 18 -10.93 -5.12 7.64
CA GLN A 18 -11.95 -4.48 6.80
C GLN A 18 -11.65 -4.66 5.30
N GLU A 19 -10.39 -4.52 4.89
CA GLU A 19 -9.94 -4.69 3.50
C GLU A 19 -9.62 -6.16 3.16
N GLY A 20 -9.71 -7.08 4.13
CA GLY A 20 -9.44 -8.51 3.94
C GLY A 20 -8.00 -8.80 3.54
N ARG A 21 -7.04 -8.04 4.08
CA ARG A 21 -5.62 -8.13 3.74
C ARG A 21 -4.99 -9.30 4.48
N ASP A 22 -4.80 -10.40 3.77
CA ASP A 22 -4.24 -11.65 4.30
C ASP A 22 -2.90 -12.04 3.65
N GLY A 23 -2.41 -11.24 2.70
CA GLY A 23 -1.18 -11.50 1.96
C GLY A 23 -1.27 -12.69 1.00
N LYS A 24 -2.45 -13.27 0.77
CA LYS A 24 -2.62 -14.42 -0.11
C LYS A 24 -2.92 -13.98 -1.53
N ALA A 25 -2.42 -14.73 -2.50
CA ALA A 25 -2.80 -14.56 -3.89
C ALA A 25 -4.23 -15.07 -4.10
N ARG A 26 -5.08 -14.22 -4.67
CA ARG A 26 -6.47 -14.51 -5.01
C ARG A 26 -6.65 -14.27 -6.50
N ILE A 27 -7.52 -15.06 -7.12
CA ILE A 27 -7.92 -14.82 -8.50
C ILE A 27 -9.09 -13.84 -8.44
N ASN A 28 -8.89 -12.61 -8.90
CA ASN A 28 -9.92 -11.60 -8.99
C ASN A 28 -10.15 -11.20 -10.46
N GLY A 29 -11.38 -11.36 -10.92
CA GLY A 29 -11.81 -10.99 -12.28
C GLY A 29 -12.14 -9.50 -12.44
N GLU A 30 -12.06 -8.71 -11.36
CA GLU A 30 -12.44 -7.29 -11.36
C GLU A 30 -11.72 -6.47 -12.42
N PHE A 31 -10.48 -6.82 -12.76
CA PHE A 31 -9.71 -6.16 -13.80
C PHE A 31 -10.45 -6.14 -15.15
N PHE A 32 -11.06 -7.27 -15.54
CA PHE A 32 -11.80 -7.38 -16.81
C PHE A 32 -13.12 -6.60 -16.79
N VAL A 33 -13.71 -6.44 -15.61
CA VAL A 33 -14.99 -5.72 -15.41
C VAL A 33 -14.75 -4.21 -15.37
N ASN A 34 -13.73 -3.76 -14.64
CA ASN A 34 -13.44 -2.34 -14.40
C ASN A 34 -12.69 -1.70 -15.57
N HIS A 35 -11.95 -2.48 -16.37
CA HIS A 35 -11.15 -1.97 -17.49
C HIS A 35 -11.47 -2.62 -18.85
N PRO A 36 -12.75 -2.62 -19.30
CA PRO A 36 -13.16 -3.30 -20.52
C PRO A 36 -12.49 -2.75 -21.78
N TRP A 37 -12.23 -1.44 -21.83
CA TRP A 37 -11.53 -0.80 -22.94
C TRP A 37 -10.07 -1.22 -23.06
N LEU A 38 -9.40 -1.44 -21.92
CA LEU A 38 -8.03 -1.94 -21.91
C LEU A 38 -7.99 -3.38 -22.43
N CYS A 39 -8.94 -4.22 -22.02
CA CYS A 39 -9.08 -5.58 -22.53
C CYS A 39 -9.35 -5.60 -24.05
N LEU A 40 -10.20 -4.69 -24.53
CA LEU A 40 -10.46 -4.56 -25.97
C LEU A 40 -9.21 -4.10 -26.73
N ALA A 41 -8.45 -3.14 -26.19
CA ALA A 41 -7.19 -2.71 -26.77
C ALA A 41 -6.16 -3.85 -26.83
N MET A 42 -6.08 -4.67 -25.79
CA MET A 42 -5.24 -5.88 -25.79
C MET A 42 -5.66 -6.87 -26.88
N LEU A 43 -6.96 -7.09 -27.07
CA LEU A 43 -7.47 -7.98 -28.11
C LEU A 43 -7.16 -7.45 -29.52
N VAL A 44 -7.37 -6.16 -29.77
CA VAL A 44 -7.03 -5.52 -31.04
C VAL A 44 -5.53 -5.61 -31.31
N GLY A 45 -4.69 -5.37 -30.29
CA GLY A 45 -3.24 -5.54 -30.37
C GLY A 45 -2.84 -6.97 -30.70
N TYR A 46 -3.47 -7.96 -30.06
CA TYR A 46 -3.25 -9.38 -30.35
C TYR A 46 -3.59 -9.74 -31.79
N ILE A 47 -4.74 -9.29 -32.31
CA ILE A 47 -5.15 -9.53 -33.71
C ILE A 47 -4.17 -8.87 -34.68
N ALA A 48 -3.74 -7.64 -34.41
CA ALA A 48 -2.79 -6.93 -35.26
C ALA A 48 -1.44 -7.65 -35.34
N VAL A 49 -0.90 -8.10 -34.19
CA VAL A 49 0.33 -8.91 -34.15
C VAL A 49 0.13 -10.23 -34.88
N GLY A 50 -1.01 -10.89 -34.67
CA GLY A 50 -1.39 -12.11 -35.39
C GLY A 50 -1.38 -11.90 -36.90
N ALA A 51 -1.95 -10.81 -37.41
CA ALA A 51 -1.94 -10.52 -38.85
C ALA A 51 -0.51 -10.37 -39.40
N VAL A 52 0.37 -9.68 -38.67
CA VAL A 52 1.79 -9.53 -39.06
C VAL A 52 2.51 -10.88 -39.05
N MET A 53 2.28 -11.70 -38.03
CA MET A 53 2.87 -13.03 -37.94
C MET A 53 2.39 -13.95 -39.07
N TYR A 54 1.12 -13.86 -39.47
CA TYR A 54 0.55 -14.66 -40.55
C TYR A 54 1.19 -14.36 -41.92
N VAL A 55 1.45 -13.08 -42.20
CA VAL A 55 2.06 -12.65 -43.47
C VAL A 55 3.58 -12.91 -43.48
N SER A 56 4.19 -13.07 -42.31
CA SER A 56 5.65 -13.25 -42.20
C SER A 56 6.10 -14.67 -42.56
N PRO A 57 6.99 -14.84 -43.56
CA PRO A 57 7.42 -16.16 -44.03
C PRO A 57 8.31 -16.93 -43.03
N TYR A 58 8.83 -16.26 -42.00
CA TYR A 58 9.69 -16.86 -40.97
C TYR A 58 8.93 -17.27 -39.70
N MET A 59 7.67 -16.87 -39.55
CA MET A 59 6.86 -17.10 -38.35
C MET A 59 5.83 -18.20 -38.60
N GLY A 60 6.24 -19.45 -38.35
CA GLY A 60 5.33 -20.60 -38.44
C GLY A 60 4.33 -20.71 -37.27
N ILE A 61 3.47 -21.74 -37.33
CA ILE A 61 2.41 -22.00 -36.33
C ILE A 61 2.93 -22.06 -34.89
N GLY A 62 4.16 -22.55 -34.67
CA GLY A 62 4.77 -22.64 -33.33
C GLY A 62 4.95 -21.28 -32.66
N TRP A 63 5.31 -20.25 -33.43
CA TRP A 63 5.43 -18.89 -32.91
C TRP A 63 4.07 -18.31 -32.51
N PHE A 64 3.02 -18.58 -33.29
CA PHE A 64 1.65 -18.21 -32.94
C PHE A 64 1.21 -18.83 -31.61
N ILE A 65 1.46 -20.13 -31.44
CA ILE A 65 1.14 -20.84 -30.19
C ILE A 65 1.92 -20.20 -29.02
N GLY A 66 3.22 -19.96 -29.20
CA GLY A 66 4.07 -19.35 -28.17
C GLY A 66 3.61 -17.95 -27.77
N PHE A 67 3.31 -17.08 -28.75
CA PHE A 67 2.81 -15.73 -28.49
C PHE A 67 1.44 -15.74 -27.80
N THR A 68 0.53 -16.60 -28.26
CA THR A 68 -0.79 -16.75 -27.65
C THR A 68 -0.67 -17.24 -26.21
N ALA A 69 0.17 -18.25 -25.96
CA ALA A 69 0.43 -18.77 -24.62
C ALA A 69 1.03 -17.71 -23.70
N PHE A 70 1.97 -16.90 -24.20
CA PHE A 70 2.55 -15.78 -23.46
C PHE A 70 1.50 -14.72 -23.10
N LEU A 71 0.64 -14.34 -24.05
CA LEU A 71 -0.44 -13.38 -23.79
C LEU A 71 -1.44 -13.91 -22.77
N LEU A 72 -1.82 -15.18 -22.87
CA LEU A 72 -2.69 -15.83 -21.86
C LEU A 72 -2.02 -15.88 -20.49
N PHE A 73 -0.71 -16.19 -20.43
CA PHE A 73 0.05 -16.18 -19.19
C PHE A 73 0.08 -14.79 -18.55
N MET A 74 0.40 -13.75 -19.31
CA MET A 74 0.40 -12.37 -18.81
C MET A 74 -1.01 -11.93 -18.37
N SER A 75 -2.04 -12.31 -19.13
CA SER A 75 -3.44 -12.04 -18.78
C SER A 75 -3.85 -12.77 -17.50
N ALA A 76 -3.38 -14.00 -17.28
CA ALA A 76 -3.60 -14.75 -16.06
C ALA A 76 -2.88 -14.12 -14.86
N MET A 77 -1.71 -13.50 -15.06
CA MET A 77 -1.04 -12.74 -14.00
C MET A 77 -1.83 -11.49 -13.60
N LEU A 78 -2.54 -10.83 -14.52
CA LEU A 78 -3.42 -9.71 -14.20
C LEU A 78 -4.64 -10.11 -13.35
N LEU A 79 -5.03 -11.39 -13.38
CA LEU A 79 -6.07 -11.93 -12.50
C LEU A 79 -5.56 -12.18 -11.08
N LEU A 80 -4.25 -12.21 -10.86
CA LEU A 80 -3.70 -12.43 -9.54
C LEU A 80 -3.69 -11.12 -8.76
N GLU A 81 -4.55 -11.06 -7.75
CA GLU A 81 -4.58 -9.99 -6.78
C GLU A 81 -3.93 -10.47 -5.47
N ILE A 82 -2.95 -9.72 -4.97
CA ILE A 82 -2.32 -9.94 -3.67
C ILE A 82 -2.50 -8.69 -2.84
N LYS A 83 -3.19 -8.80 -1.69
CA LYS A 83 -3.35 -7.70 -0.72
C LYS A 83 -2.38 -7.91 0.45
N PRO A 84 -1.17 -7.31 0.42
CA PRO A 84 -0.19 -7.50 1.49
C PRO A 84 -0.72 -6.93 2.82
N VAL A 85 -0.45 -7.64 3.92
CA VAL A 85 -0.84 -7.23 5.28
C VAL A 85 -0.06 -6.00 5.71
N TYR A 86 -0.73 -4.99 6.26
CA TYR A 86 -0.09 -3.82 6.85
C TYR A 86 0.45 -4.12 8.25
N ARG A 87 1.61 -3.55 8.58
CA ARG A 87 2.26 -3.67 9.89
C ARG A 87 2.86 -2.32 10.30
N TYR A 88 2.87 -2.07 11.61
CA TYR A 88 3.47 -0.87 12.16
C TYR A 88 4.97 -0.75 11.88
N GLU A 89 5.68 -1.88 11.85
CA GLU A 89 7.13 -1.93 11.57
C GLU A 89 7.48 -1.44 10.16
N ASP A 90 6.51 -1.41 9.25
CA ASP A 90 6.71 -0.95 7.87
C ASP A 90 6.56 0.58 7.74
N ILE A 91 6.17 1.30 8.79
CA ILE A 91 6.01 2.75 8.74
C ILE A 91 7.40 3.41 8.68
N GLY A 92 7.68 4.09 7.57
CA GLY A 92 8.93 4.84 7.36
C GLY A 92 10.11 4.01 6.85
N VAL A 93 9.90 2.73 6.50
CA VAL A 93 10.90 1.89 5.82
C VAL A 93 10.71 1.97 4.31
N LEU A 94 11.79 2.13 3.54
CA LEU A 94 11.75 2.15 2.08
C LEU A 94 12.09 0.75 1.51
N ASP A 95 11.17 -0.22 1.61
CA ASP A 95 11.29 -1.56 1.00
C ASP A 95 10.57 -1.60 -0.37
N LEU A 96 10.99 -2.45 -1.31
CA LEU A 96 10.30 -2.69 -2.59
C LEU A 96 8.88 -3.27 -2.37
N ARG A 97 8.67 -4.01 -1.27
CA ARG A 97 7.32 -4.40 -0.80
C ARG A 97 6.50 -3.20 -0.28
N VAL A 98 7.21 -2.13 0.07
CA VAL A 98 6.72 -0.88 0.66
C VAL A 98 6.68 0.25 -0.37
N CYS A 99 7.16 0.10 -1.61
CA CYS A 99 6.74 0.99 -2.70
C CYS A 99 5.22 0.89 -2.98
N TYR A 100 4.59 -0.22 -2.60
CA TYR A 100 3.12 -0.39 -2.61
C TYR A 100 2.45 -0.08 -1.24
N ASN A 101 3.13 -0.31 -0.11
CA ASN A 101 2.58 -0.14 1.25
C ASN A 101 3.02 1.14 1.99
N GLY A 102 4.10 1.79 1.58
CA GLY A 102 4.77 2.90 2.27
C GLY A 102 4.17 4.23 1.92
N GLU A 103 4.03 4.49 0.62
CA GLU A 103 3.23 5.59 0.06
C GLU A 103 1.79 5.60 0.61
N TRP A 104 1.28 4.43 0.98
CA TRP A 104 -0.03 4.30 1.60
C TRP A 104 -0.09 4.94 3.00
N TYR A 105 0.92 4.77 3.86
CA TYR A 105 0.91 5.40 5.19
C TYR A 105 1.08 6.93 5.15
N PHE A 106 1.62 7.48 4.06
CA PHE A 106 1.75 8.93 3.84
C PHE A 106 0.43 9.60 3.43
N SER A 107 -0.51 8.83 2.89
CA SER A 107 -1.78 9.35 2.36
C SER A 107 -3.01 8.79 3.09
N ARG A 108 -2.80 7.87 4.03
CA ARG A 108 -3.88 7.30 4.82
C ARG A 108 -4.12 8.08 6.09
N GLU A 109 -5.32 8.63 6.13
CA GLU A 109 -5.87 9.32 7.27
C GLU A 109 -6.15 8.34 8.42
N LEU A 110 -5.82 8.78 9.63
CA LEU A 110 -6.29 8.12 10.84
C LEU A 110 -7.79 8.33 11.01
N SER A 111 -8.43 7.34 11.63
CA SER A 111 -9.82 7.46 12.04
C SER A 111 -10.01 8.56 13.09
N GLY A 112 -11.18 9.19 13.08
CA GLY A 112 -11.54 10.18 14.10
C GLY A 112 -11.56 9.56 15.51
N GLU A 113 -11.85 8.26 15.63
CA GLU A 113 -11.77 7.54 16.90
C GLU A 113 -10.33 7.45 17.41
N ALA A 114 -9.39 7.03 16.55
CA ALA A 114 -7.97 6.89 16.89
C ALA A 114 -7.33 8.23 17.28
N VAL A 115 -7.68 9.30 16.55
CA VAL A 115 -7.21 10.66 16.89
C VAL A 115 -7.73 11.06 18.28
N LYS A 116 -9.01 10.84 18.58
CA LYS A 116 -9.57 11.12 19.91
C LYS A 116 -8.91 10.28 21.00
N GLU A 117 -8.63 9.02 20.72
CA GLU A 117 -7.94 8.13 21.67
C GLU A 117 -6.55 8.69 22.02
N ILE A 118 -5.76 9.11 21.03
CA ILE A 118 -4.43 9.72 21.24
C ILE A 118 -4.54 11.04 22.01
N LEU A 119 -5.50 11.90 21.68
CA LEU A 119 -5.69 13.18 22.36
C LEU A 119 -6.17 13.00 23.82
N SER A 120 -6.98 11.97 24.09
CA SER A 120 -7.48 11.67 25.43
C SER A 120 -6.46 10.95 26.33
N ALA A 121 -5.45 10.29 25.75
CA ALA A 121 -4.46 9.53 26.49
C ALA A 121 -3.60 10.42 27.40
N GLY A 122 -3.62 10.16 28.71
CA GLY A 122 -2.86 10.95 29.70
C GLY A 122 -1.34 10.80 29.59
N SER A 123 -0.84 9.72 28.97
CA SER A 123 0.59 9.44 28.80
C SER A 123 1.23 10.13 27.59
N VAL A 124 0.44 10.72 26.69
CA VAL A 124 0.93 11.43 25.50
C VAL A 124 1.20 12.90 25.88
N SER A 125 2.37 13.44 25.53
CA SER A 125 2.68 14.82 25.92
C SER A 125 1.74 15.84 25.26
N LEU A 126 1.60 16.98 25.93
CA LEU A 126 0.84 18.12 25.42
C LEU A 126 1.44 18.66 24.11
N TRP A 127 2.75 18.50 23.88
CA TRP A 127 3.40 18.91 22.64
C TRP A 127 2.89 18.10 21.44
N VAL A 128 2.85 16.76 21.56
CA VAL A 128 2.30 15.90 20.49
C VAL A 128 0.84 16.21 20.24
N LYS A 129 0.02 16.34 21.30
CA LYS A 129 -1.41 16.66 21.18
C LYS A 129 -1.65 17.98 20.45
N ASN A 130 -0.97 19.04 20.86
CA ASN A 130 -1.08 20.36 20.22
C ASN A 130 -0.68 20.31 18.74
N ARG A 131 0.32 19.48 18.39
CA ARG A 131 0.76 19.32 17.01
C ARG A 131 -0.24 18.54 16.18
N ILE A 132 -0.79 17.45 16.71
CA ILE A 132 -1.88 16.69 16.08
C ILE A 132 -3.06 17.60 15.77
N GLU A 133 -3.54 18.34 16.77
CA GLU A 133 -4.67 19.26 16.56
C GLU A 133 -4.35 20.36 15.54
N SER A 134 -3.12 20.87 15.52
CA SER A 134 -2.69 21.87 14.53
C SER A 134 -2.72 21.30 13.10
N ILE A 135 -2.29 20.06 12.91
CA ILE A 135 -2.35 19.39 11.61
C ILE A 135 -3.81 19.19 11.20
N VAL A 136 -4.64 18.63 12.09
CA VAL A 136 -6.07 18.42 11.83
C VAL A 136 -6.80 19.73 11.51
N ARG A 137 -6.51 20.83 12.20
CA ARG A 137 -7.11 22.15 11.91
C ARG A 137 -6.73 22.72 10.55
N ASN A 138 -5.49 22.50 10.10
CA ASN A 138 -4.97 23.13 8.88
C ASN A 138 -5.15 22.24 7.64
N LYS A 139 -4.97 20.92 7.78
CA LYS A 139 -5.03 19.93 6.71
C LYS A 139 -6.40 19.24 6.63
N GLY A 140 -7.18 19.26 7.71
CA GLY A 140 -8.48 18.58 7.84
C GLY A 140 -8.36 17.19 8.46
N SER A 141 -7.31 16.46 8.11
CA SER A 141 -7.01 15.11 8.59
C SER A 141 -5.54 14.98 9.00
N ILE A 142 -5.20 13.87 9.67
CA ILE A 142 -3.83 13.51 10.04
C ILE A 142 -3.56 12.09 9.60
N ASP A 143 -2.38 11.85 9.02
CA ASP A 143 -2.03 10.54 8.46
C ASP A 143 -1.25 9.67 9.45
N PHE A 144 -1.18 8.37 9.16
CA PHE A 144 -0.37 7.42 9.95
C PHE A 144 1.07 7.88 10.10
N TYR A 145 1.67 8.35 9.02
CA TYR A 145 3.05 8.82 9.02
C TYR A 145 3.25 10.06 9.90
N ASP A 146 2.32 11.03 9.86
CA ASP A 146 2.40 12.25 10.67
C ASP A 146 2.45 11.92 12.17
N VAL A 147 1.58 11.02 12.63
CA VAL A 147 1.53 10.61 14.04
C VAL A 147 2.77 9.81 14.43
N TYR A 148 3.21 8.89 13.57
CA TYR A 148 4.41 8.09 13.80
C TYR A 148 5.66 8.98 13.92
N ASP A 149 5.82 9.96 13.04
CA ASP A 149 6.95 10.87 13.08
C ASP A 149 6.94 11.74 14.34
N LEU A 150 5.76 12.23 14.77
CA LEU A 150 5.64 12.96 16.03
C LEU A 150 6.04 12.14 17.26
N ALA A 151 5.62 10.87 17.34
CA ALA A 151 5.99 9.96 18.42
C ALA A 151 7.50 9.67 18.42
N ARG A 152 8.08 9.52 17.22
CA ARG A 152 9.54 9.33 17.05
C ARG A 152 10.32 10.56 17.50
N LEU A 153 9.88 11.76 17.14
CA LEU A 153 10.49 13.03 17.54
C LEU A 153 10.38 13.25 19.06
N GLU A 154 9.23 12.92 19.66
CA GLU A 154 9.02 12.98 21.11
C GLU A 154 9.98 12.04 21.84
N SER A 155 10.11 10.80 21.37
CA SER A 155 11.03 9.81 21.92
C SER A 155 12.49 10.27 21.85
N GLN A 156 12.90 10.89 20.74
CA GLN A 156 14.25 11.47 20.59
C GLN A 156 14.49 12.64 21.55
N LYS A 157 13.46 13.45 21.83
CA LYS A 157 13.56 14.58 22.76
C LYS A 157 13.65 14.14 24.22
N GLN A 158 13.03 13.01 24.58
CA GLN A 158 13.06 12.46 25.93
C GLN A 158 14.35 11.68 26.26
N ASP A 159 15.00 11.07 25.26
CA ASP A 159 16.26 10.33 25.47
C ASP A 159 17.25 10.54 24.29
N PRO A 160 18.10 11.59 24.35
CA PRO A 160 19.06 11.88 23.29
C PRO A 160 20.14 10.81 23.11
N THR A 161 20.28 9.87 24.05
CA THR A 161 21.28 8.79 24.05
C THR A 161 20.89 7.62 23.14
N ARG A 162 19.59 7.44 22.85
CA ARG A 162 19.05 6.34 22.03
C ARG A 162 19.31 6.50 20.52
N THR A 163 19.71 7.70 20.11
CA THR A 163 19.98 8.09 18.72
C THR A 163 21.12 7.30 18.06
N ALA A 164 22.05 6.75 18.84
CA ALA A 164 23.22 6.03 18.31
C ALA A 164 22.97 4.55 17.95
N GLN A 165 21.84 3.95 18.37
CA GLN A 165 21.59 2.52 18.19
C GLN A 165 20.58 2.17 17.09
N LEU A 166 19.84 3.14 16.56
CA LEU A 166 18.82 2.93 15.52
C LEU A 166 19.29 3.32 14.11
N ALA A 167 20.58 3.68 13.96
CA ALA A 167 21.22 4.00 12.68
C ALA A 167 22.03 2.83 12.10
N HIS A 168 21.86 1.62 12.65
CA HIS A 168 22.46 0.36 12.15
C HIS A 168 21.39 -0.66 11.80
#